data_AF-T0SA55-F1
#
_entry.id   AF-T0SA55-F1
#
_cell.length_a   1.000
_cell.length_b   1.000
_cell.length_c   1.000
_cell.angle_alpha   90.00
_cell.angle_beta   90.00
_cell.angle_gamma   90.00
#
_symmetry.space_group_name_H-M   'P 1'
#
loop_
_entity.id
_entity.type
_entity.pdbx_description
1 polymer ?
#
loop_
_entity_poly.entity_id
_entity_poly.type
_entity_poly.pdbx_seq_one_letter_code
_entity_poly.pdbx_strand_id
1 'polypeptide(L)'
;MADTNDELEKLRSYKTLTKLRMKQAAEKLASYRFQVEDAQKTIQDLQATNADLQAMNADHVRVIAKLRVEVTRLQRAQEAAARQQPVQRALSPTVVRAVADPLPALATPVQNDAPASDDASSSSSDDDDSVSDAGSGILATGSDTDSDDDEPKTVAMLLGRAAAGASPKAMTPLPLPTTHVPSTTTTTATTTVTPTTAPPTETPTTPTETAPTTETTTAPETTDAAPTAKKRKRDESMPQNINRFLQVASMSSGSTTYRATKILALFYGAVFGNEDKVATSLMLLPKLRKAMRHHQIPITDVASAFVATAPIGKDIALHVDVLSQVAPTPSDAAVALATITQHVGRKKNLPMKLQVGWCRVHTLFSRRIGSLAATTAFLLDRLAAPNRHLFDFVAVAESWPLALTQLGAKASTSLLAITVRYLLGTLVAAREGVDEHTELQITPIQDMYALCSGAVAADADAIAAGFVTSAPTDTMLFEMQESLRLLCLVHGYAKCMQMFPSVQELLAETTSVSVRLLGVTAATLLEHPCADEATDTNAAKSMIERLLPVVQNTHCDPHLRAAAAVGLLEVASRVSAKTLAKEYLSPVLLWFGSLSPPAQLAMPSGLLRKLQTTVVSLA
;
A
#
# COMPACT_ATOMS: atom_id res chain seq x y z
N MET A 1 11.93 -64.14 -40.39
CA MET A 1 13.21 -64.10 -39.68
C MET A 1 13.61 -62.66 -39.34
N ALA A 2 13.77 -61.76 -40.32
CA ALA A 2 14.08 -60.35 -40.04
C ALA A 2 12.93 -59.59 -39.34
N ASP A 3 11.71 -59.57 -39.92
CA ASP A 3 10.53 -58.87 -39.37
C ASP A 3 10.26 -59.15 -37.88
N THR A 4 10.34 -60.43 -37.50
CA THR A 4 10.10 -60.90 -36.14
C THR A 4 11.10 -60.36 -35.10
N ASN A 5 12.28 -59.91 -35.54
CA ASN A 5 13.28 -59.32 -34.67
C ASN A 5 13.01 -57.81 -34.46
N ASP A 6 12.61 -57.10 -35.52
CA ASP A 6 12.22 -55.69 -35.48
C ASP A 6 10.96 -55.45 -34.63
N GLU A 7 9.98 -56.36 -34.68
CA GLU A 7 8.83 -56.33 -33.77
C GLU A 7 9.23 -56.55 -32.30
N LEU A 8 10.18 -57.45 -32.05
CA LEU A 8 10.75 -57.70 -30.72
C LEU A 8 11.48 -56.47 -30.16
N GLU A 9 12.20 -55.74 -31.01
CA GLU A 9 12.91 -54.51 -30.66
C GLU A 9 11.94 -53.35 -30.39
N LYS A 10 10.87 -53.21 -31.20
CA LYS A 10 9.76 -52.28 -30.94
C LYS A 10 9.05 -52.58 -29.61
N LEU A 11 8.78 -53.86 -29.32
CA LEU A 11 8.16 -54.29 -28.05
C LEU A 11 9.06 -54.03 -26.84
N ARG A 12 10.38 -54.24 -26.95
CA ARG A 12 11.36 -53.88 -25.91
C ARG A 12 11.37 -52.37 -25.67
N SER A 13 11.38 -51.57 -26.74
CA SER A 13 11.35 -50.10 -26.67
C SER A 13 10.07 -49.59 -26.00
N TYR A 14 8.90 -50.13 -26.38
CA TYR A 14 7.62 -49.79 -25.78
C TYR A 14 7.56 -50.17 -24.29
N LYS A 15 8.08 -51.34 -23.92
CA LYS A 15 8.18 -51.79 -22.51
C LYS A 15 9.05 -50.84 -21.67
N THR A 16 10.17 -50.36 -22.21
CA THR A 16 11.04 -49.38 -21.54
C THR A 16 10.36 -48.03 -21.37
N LEU A 17 9.70 -47.52 -22.42
CA LEU A 17 8.94 -46.26 -22.37
C LEU A 17 7.79 -46.32 -21.35
N THR A 18 7.05 -47.43 -21.30
CA THR A 18 5.98 -47.65 -20.32
C THR A 18 6.52 -47.67 -18.90
N LYS A 19 7.62 -48.38 -18.64
CA LYS A 19 8.28 -48.35 -17.32
C LYS A 19 8.70 -46.94 -16.89
N LEU A 20 9.26 -46.14 -17.81
CA LEU A 20 9.66 -44.77 -17.54
C LEU A 20 8.44 -43.89 -17.17
N ARG A 21 7.36 -43.99 -17.94
CA ARG A 21 6.09 -43.28 -17.65
C ARG A 21 5.48 -43.69 -16.31
N MET A 22 5.50 -44.98 -15.97
CA MET A 22 5.04 -45.46 -14.66
C MET A 22 5.90 -44.91 -13.51
N LYS A 23 7.23 -44.83 -13.67
CA LYS A 23 8.12 -44.22 -12.67
C LYS A 23 7.80 -42.73 -12.46
N GLN A 24 7.67 -41.97 -13.55
CA GLN A 24 7.30 -40.55 -13.48
C GLN A 24 5.92 -40.32 -12.87
N ALA A 25 4.95 -41.22 -13.11
CA ALA A 25 3.64 -41.18 -12.48
C ALA A 25 3.71 -41.46 -10.97
N ALA A 26 4.54 -42.42 -10.54
CA ALA A 26 4.78 -42.71 -9.13
C ALA A 26 5.47 -41.54 -8.40
N GLU A 27 6.48 -40.92 -9.01
CA GLU A 27 7.17 -39.73 -8.49
C GLU A 27 6.18 -38.54 -8.34
N LYS A 28 5.29 -38.32 -9.32
CA LYS A 28 4.22 -37.30 -9.19
C LYS A 28 3.20 -37.63 -8.10
N LEU A 29 2.78 -38.89 -7.97
CA LEU A 29 1.86 -39.31 -6.90
C LEU A 29 2.47 -39.15 -5.50
N ALA A 30 3.78 -39.40 -5.35
CA ALA A 30 4.49 -39.13 -4.11
C ALA A 30 4.52 -37.62 -3.79
N SER A 31 4.79 -36.77 -4.79
CA SER A 31 4.74 -35.32 -4.64
C SER A 31 3.34 -34.81 -4.23
N TYR A 32 2.27 -35.35 -4.83
CA TYR A 32 0.90 -34.97 -4.47
C TYR A 32 0.52 -35.43 -3.06
N ARG A 33 0.98 -36.60 -2.59
CA ARG A 33 0.76 -37.04 -1.20
C ARG A 33 1.40 -36.07 -0.20
N PHE A 34 2.65 -35.69 -0.44
CA PHE A 34 3.35 -34.70 0.40
C PHE A 34 2.62 -33.35 0.42
N GLN A 35 2.12 -32.88 -0.73
CA GLN A 35 1.33 -31.63 -0.79
C GLN A 35 -0.01 -31.73 -0.05
N VAL A 36 -0.67 -32.89 -0.06
CA VAL A 36 -1.91 -33.13 0.69
C VAL A 36 -1.63 -33.18 2.20
N GLU A 37 -0.54 -33.83 2.63
CA GLU A 37 -0.12 -33.88 4.03
C GLU A 37 0.21 -32.47 4.58
N ASP A 38 0.96 -31.66 3.82
CA ASP A 38 1.30 -30.28 4.19
C ASP A 38 0.06 -29.36 4.21
N ALA A 39 -0.86 -29.54 3.25
CA ALA A 39 -2.14 -28.83 3.25
C ALA A 39 -3.04 -29.25 4.42
N GLN A 40 -3.12 -30.53 4.77
CA GLN A 40 -3.87 -31.02 5.92
C GLN A 40 -3.31 -30.47 7.23
N LYS A 41 -1.97 -30.43 7.37
CA LYS A 41 -1.32 -29.80 8.52
C LYS A 41 -1.64 -28.31 8.61
N THR A 42 -1.54 -27.59 7.49
CA THR A 42 -1.90 -26.16 7.41
C THR A 42 -3.36 -25.92 7.81
N ILE A 43 -4.29 -26.81 7.42
CA ILE A 43 -5.70 -26.74 7.82
C ILE A 43 -5.86 -26.96 9.32
N GLN A 44 -5.15 -27.91 9.94
CA GLN A 44 -5.19 -28.13 11.39
C GLN A 44 -4.64 -26.91 12.16
N ASP A 45 -3.50 -26.35 11.73
CA ASP A 45 -2.91 -25.15 12.34
C ASP A 45 -3.86 -23.93 12.25
N LEU A 46 -4.56 -23.78 11.12
CA LEU A 46 -5.59 -22.75 10.94
C LEU A 46 -6.84 -23.00 11.81
N GLN A 47 -7.27 -24.24 11.97
CA GLN A 47 -8.40 -24.61 12.85
C GLN A 47 -8.08 -24.30 14.32
N ALA A 48 -6.88 -24.66 14.79
CA ALA A 48 -6.40 -24.33 16.14
C ALA A 48 -6.36 -22.80 16.35
N THR A 49 -5.76 -22.07 15.39
CA THR A 49 -5.71 -20.59 15.43
C THR A 49 -7.11 -19.95 15.48
N ASN A 50 -8.11 -20.53 14.80
CA ASN A 50 -9.47 -20.02 14.80
C ASN A 50 -10.18 -20.30 16.14
N ALA A 51 -9.93 -21.45 16.78
CA ALA A 51 -10.43 -21.74 18.12
C ALA A 51 -9.85 -20.76 19.17
N ASP A 52 -8.55 -20.46 19.11
CA ASP A 52 -7.90 -19.47 19.98
C ASP A 52 -8.48 -18.07 19.80
N LEU A 53 -8.75 -17.66 18.54
CA LEU A 53 -9.39 -16.38 18.22
C LEU A 53 -10.83 -16.31 18.75
N GLN A 54 -11.59 -17.40 18.68
CA GLN A 54 -12.95 -17.46 19.24
C GLN A 54 -12.94 -17.36 20.77
N ALA A 55 -12.02 -18.05 21.45
CA ALA A 55 -11.84 -17.95 22.90
C ALA A 55 -11.47 -16.52 23.33
N MET A 56 -10.50 -15.90 22.65
CA MET A 56 -10.09 -14.52 22.91
C MET A 56 -11.22 -13.52 22.67
N ASN A 57 -12.04 -13.71 21.63
CA ASN A 57 -13.18 -12.85 21.35
C ASN A 57 -14.28 -13.00 22.43
N ALA A 58 -14.54 -14.22 22.92
CA ALA A 58 -15.47 -14.44 24.02
C ALA A 58 -15.04 -13.73 25.31
N ASP A 59 -13.74 -13.72 25.62
CA ASP A 59 -13.21 -12.95 26.77
C ASP A 59 -13.24 -11.43 26.54
N HIS A 60 -12.96 -10.93 25.33
CA HIS A 60 -13.16 -9.52 25.01
C HIS A 60 -14.62 -9.08 25.22
N VAL A 61 -15.59 -9.86 24.75
CA VAL A 61 -17.03 -9.60 24.98
C VAL A 61 -17.36 -9.58 26.48
N ARG A 62 -16.79 -10.50 27.27
CA ARG A 62 -16.95 -10.55 28.73
C ARG A 62 -16.35 -9.32 29.43
N VAL A 63 -15.18 -8.84 29.00
CA VAL A 63 -14.55 -7.62 29.53
C VAL A 63 -15.36 -6.37 29.15
N ILE A 64 -15.83 -6.27 27.90
CA ILE A 64 -16.71 -5.17 27.45
C ILE A 64 -18.00 -5.12 28.28
N ALA A 65 -18.61 -6.28 28.59
CA ALA A 65 -19.78 -6.34 29.44
C ALA A 65 -19.50 -5.81 30.86
N LYS A 66 -18.38 -6.21 31.49
CA LYS A 66 -17.95 -5.67 32.79
C LYS A 66 -17.72 -4.16 32.75
N LEU A 67 -17.02 -3.66 31.73
CA LEU A 67 -16.76 -2.22 31.56
C LEU A 67 -18.06 -1.42 31.37
N ARG A 68 -19.03 -1.93 30.62
CA ARG A 68 -20.36 -1.28 30.47
C ARG A 68 -21.10 -1.18 31.80
N VAL A 69 -21.08 -2.23 32.62
CA VAL A 69 -21.66 -2.20 33.98
C VAL A 69 -20.98 -1.16 34.85
N GLU A 70 -19.65 -1.10 34.82
CA GLU A 70 -18.86 -0.18 35.64
C GLU A 70 -18.99 1.30 35.22
N VAL A 71 -19.00 1.58 33.91
CA VAL A 71 -19.35 2.92 33.38
C VAL A 71 -20.74 3.33 33.86
N THR A 72 -21.73 2.44 33.75
CA THR A 72 -23.10 2.74 34.23
C THR A 72 -23.13 2.99 35.75
N ARG A 73 -22.31 2.26 36.54
CA ARG A 73 -22.19 2.46 37.99
C ARG A 73 -21.59 3.83 38.32
N LEU A 74 -20.49 4.20 37.64
CA LEU A 74 -19.82 5.49 37.81
C LEU A 74 -20.72 6.67 37.41
N GLN A 75 -21.45 6.54 36.30
CA GLN A 75 -22.37 7.55 35.81
C GLN A 75 -23.52 7.81 36.79
N ARG A 76 -24.13 6.75 37.37
CA ARG A 76 -25.11 6.91 38.46
C ARG A 76 -24.51 7.50 39.73
N ALA A 77 -23.25 7.17 40.07
CA ALA A 77 -22.57 7.76 41.23
C ALA A 77 -22.28 9.26 41.03
N GLN A 78 -21.95 9.67 39.81
CA GLN A 78 -21.75 11.07 39.43
C GLN A 78 -23.07 11.85 39.45
N GLU A 79 -24.17 11.27 38.96
CA GLU A 79 -25.51 11.85 39.06
C GLU A 79 -25.99 11.97 40.51
N ALA A 80 -25.68 11.00 41.37
CA ALA A 80 -25.97 11.06 42.81
C ALA A 80 -25.15 12.17 43.50
N ALA A 81 -23.87 12.31 43.18
CA ALA A 81 -23.01 13.39 43.71
C ALA A 81 -23.50 14.78 43.24
N ALA A 82 -23.93 14.91 41.98
CA ALA A 82 -24.50 16.15 41.46
C ALA A 82 -25.81 16.56 42.17
N ARG A 83 -26.61 15.59 42.64
CA ARG A 83 -27.82 15.83 43.45
C ARG A 83 -27.54 16.14 44.93
N GLN A 84 -26.32 15.97 45.40
CA GLN A 84 -25.92 16.21 46.79
C GLN A 84 -25.23 17.56 47.03
N GLN A 85 -24.99 18.39 46.00
CA GLN A 85 -24.53 19.76 46.21
C GLN A 85 -25.67 20.66 46.71
N PRO A 86 -25.60 21.23 47.94
CA PRO A 86 -26.55 22.23 48.39
C PRO A 86 -26.25 23.56 47.73
N VAL A 87 -27.29 24.30 47.35
CA VAL A 87 -27.17 25.69 46.87
C VAL A 87 -26.63 26.56 48.01
N GLN A 88 -25.36 26.95 47.95
CA GLN A 88 -24.86 28.14 48.66
C GLN A 88 -24.55 29.24 47.66
N ARG A 89 -25.50 30.16 47.54
CA ARG A 89 -25.40 31.38 46.75
C ARG A 89 -25.48 32.59 47.67
N ALA A 90 -24.32 33.12 48.07
CA ALA A 90 -24.06 34.56 48.26
C ALA A 90 -22.74 34.77 49.01
N LEU A 91 -21.75 35.37 48.34
CA LEU A 91 -21.23 36.71 48.67
C LEU A 91 -20.00 36.99 47.78
N SER A 92 -20.21 37.75 46.71
CA SER A 92 -19.11 38.48 46.05
C SER A 92 -18.72 39.68 46.92
N PRO A 93 -17.50 40.22 46.74
CA PRO A 93 -17.43 41.38 45.86
C PRO A 93 -16.28 41.35 44.84
N THR A 94 -16.59 41.86 43.63
CA THR A 94 -15.80 42.78 42.79
C THR A 94 -14.28 42.52 42.67
N VAL A 95 -13.75 42.30 41.46
CA VAL A 95 -13.34 43.38 40.54
C VAL A 95 -13.40 42.95 39.06
N VAL A 96 -14.12 43.75 38.24
CA VAL A 96 -13.93 44.03 36.78
C VAL A 96 -13.95 42.81 35.83
N ARG A 97 -15.02 42.51 35.06
CA ARG A 97 -15.66 43.25 33.92
C ARG A 97 -14.65 43.47 32.77
N ALA A 98 -14.77 42.86 31.60
CA ALA A 98 -15.94 42.87 30.73
C ALA A 98 -16.16 41.57 29.94
N VAL A 99 -17.36 41.45 29.37
CA VAL A 99 -17.92 40.30 28.63
C VAL A 99 -18.71 40.85 27.43
N ALA A 100 -18.87 40.03 26.37
CA ALA A 100 -19.83 40.18 25.27
C ALA A 100 -19.57 41.31 24.24
N ASP A 101 -19.93 41.18 22.95
CA ASP A 101 -20.61 40.07 22.24
C ASP A 101 -20.33 40.08 20.71
N PRO A 102 -20.78 39.07 19.92
CA PRO A 102 -20.49 38.94 18.49
C PRO A 102 -21.58 39.48 17.53
N LEU A 103 -21.18 39.71 16.26
CA LEU A 103 -21.90 39.65 14.96
C LEU A 103 -23.38 40.11 14.85
N PRO A 104 -23.72 40.86 13.77
CA PRO A 104 -24.37 40.21 12.62
C PRO A 104 -23.92 40.73 11.23
N ALA A 105 -24.55 40.21 10.16
CA ALA A 105 -24.14 40.38 8.76
C ALA A 105 -25.15 41.15 7.87
N LEU A 106 -24.73 41.45 6.64
CA LEU A 106 -25.46 41.99 5.47
C LEU A 106 -26.00 43.44 5.54
N ALA A 107 -25.35 44.34 4.78
CA ALA A 107 -25.98 45.14 3.71
C ALA A 107 -24.92 45.88 2.84
N THR A 108 -24.94 45.67 1.52
CA THR A 108 -24.44 46.61 0.49
C THR A 108 -25.57 47.60 0.14
N PRO A 109 -25.42 48.68 -0.69
CA PRO A 109 -24.37 48.98 -1.70
C PRO A 109 -23.93 50.47 -1.79
N VAL A 110 -23.45 50.90 -2.97
CA VAL A 110 -23.23 52.29 -3.47
C VAL A 110 -21.87 52.90 -3.04
N GLN A 111 -20.81 52.85 -3.88
CA GLN A 111 -20.55 53.61 -5.13
C GLN A 111 -19.97 55.01 -4.86
N ASN A 112 -18.70 55.21 -5.25
CA ASN A 112 -18.25 56.35 -6.08
C ASN A 112 -16.76 56.19 -6.46
N ASP A 113 -16.55 56.09 -7.76
CA ASP A 113 -15.54 56.75 -8.60
C ASP A 113 -14.07 56.93 -8.16
N ALA A 114 -13.23 56.49 -9.10
CA ALA A 114 -11.82 56.81 -9.35
C ALA A 114 -11.63 58.35 -9.64
N PRO A 115 -10.43 58.89 -10.05
CA PRO A 115 -9.28 58.22 -10.68
C PRO A 115 -7.87 58.78 -10.35
N ALA A 116 -6.86 58.31 -11.11
CA ALA A 116 -5.53 58.94 -11.34
C ALA A 116 -4.59 58.98 -10.11
N SER A 117 -3.26 59.13 -10.16
CA SER A 117 -2.23 59.06 -11.24
C SER A 117 -0.83 59.10 -10.58
N ASP A 118 0.28 58.59 -11.11
CA ASP A 118 0.60 57.58 -12.15
C ASP A 118 2.14 57.30 -12.07
N ASP A 119 2.70 56.54 -13.02
CA ASP A 119 4.12 56.49 -13.43
C ASP A 119 5.25 55.99 -12.48
N ALA A 120 5.74 54.79 -12.84
CA ALA A 120 7.08 54.54 -13.40
C ALA A 120 8.33 54.30 -12.49
N SER A 121 8.95 53.12 -12.76
CA SER A 121 10.42 52.86 -12.78
C SER A 121 11.19 52.87 -11.42
N SER A 122 12.22 52.05 -11.18
CA SER A 122 12.85 50.94 -11.94
C SER A 122 13.94 50.22 -11.11
N SER A 123 14.22 48.95 -11.44
CA SER A 123 15.54 48.26 -11.36
C SER A 123 16.30 48.05 -10.02
N SER A 124 16.39 46.78 -9.57
CA SER A 124 17.63 46.04 -9.20
C SER A 124 17.24 44.64 -8.69
N SER A 125 17.52 43.55 -9.40
CA SER A 125 18.72 42.68 -9.21
C SER A 125 18.98 42.27 -7.75
N ASP A 126 18.70 41.01 -7.42
CA ASP A 126 19.76 40.02 -7.15
C ASP A 126 19.16 38.59 -7.12
N ASP A 127 19.96 37.61 -7.57
CA ASP A 127 19.58 36.21 -7.74
C ASP A 127 19.63 35.42 -6.42
N ASP A 128 18.69 34.47 -6.21
CA ASP A 128 18.88 33.38 -5.23
C ASP A 128 17.96 32.16 -5.51
N ASP A 129 18.11 31.54 -6.68
CA ASP A 129 17.39 30.32 -7.08
C ASP A 129 17.94 29.07 -6.36
N SER A 130 17.38 28.77 -5.18
CA SER A 130 17.68 27.55 -4.41
C SER A 130 16.65 26.43 -4.64
N VAL A 131 16.66 25.82 -5.83
CA VAL A 131 15.89 24.60 -6.10
C VAL A 131 16.66 23.34 -5.73
N SER A 132 16.22 22.66 -4.66
CA SER A 132 16.82 21.42 -4.16
C SER A 132 16.30 20.18 -4.90
N ASP A 133 16.94 19.84 -6.03
CA ASP A 133 16.70 18.59 -6.77
C ASP A 133 17.21 17.36 -5.98
N ALA A 134 16.30 16.60 -5.40
CA ALA A 134 16.59 15.39 -4.62
C ALA A 134 16.71 14.12 -5.49
N GLY A 135 17.48 14.19 -6.58
CA GLY A 135 17.76 13.05 -7.46
C GLY A 135 18.72 12.02 -6.85
N SER A 136 18.20 10.95 -6.23
CA SER A 136 19.01 9.83 -5.71
C SER A 136 19.59 8.96 -6.83
N GLY A 137 20.74 9.35 -7.37
CA GLY A 137 21.57 8.50 -8.22
C GLY A 137 22.44 7.55 -7.39
N ILE A 138 22.11 6.26 -7.35
CA ILE A 138 22.96 5.24 -6.71
C ILE A 138 24.12 4.88 -7.65
N LEU A 139 25.34 5.18 -7.21
CA LEU A 139 26.58 4.80 -7.88
C LEU A 139 26.76 3.28 -7.86
N ALA A 140 26.76 2.65 -9.04
CA ALA A 140 27.28 1.30 -9.20
C ALA A 140 28.81 1.36 -9.23
N THR A 141 29.46 0.94 -8.14
CA THR A 141 30.91 0.72 -8.11
C THR A 141 31.22 -0.63 -8.74
N GLY A 142 31.84 -0.62 -9.91
CA GLY A 142 32.40 -1.83 -10.51
C GLY A 142 33.68 -2.27 -9.77
N SER A 143 33.84 -3.57 -9.60
CA SER A 143 35.14 -4.19 -9.33
C SER A 143 35.28 -5.40 -10.23
N ASP A 144 36.26 -5.37 -11.13
CA ASP A 144 36.57 -6.45 -12.04
C ASP A 144 37.17 -7.66 -11.30
N THR A 145 36.65 -8.85 -11.56
CA THR A 145 37.40 -10.12 -11.43
C THR A 145 36.88 -11.12 -12.47
N ASP A 146 37.71 -11.42 -13.47
CA ASP A 146 37.54 -12.61 -14.32
C ASP A 146 37.62 -13.89 -13.48
N SER A 147 36.77 -14.87 -13.78
CA SER A 147 37.03 -16.31 -13.60
C SER A 147 35.92 -17.11 -14.30
N ASP A 148 36.31 -17.99 -15.21
CA ASP A 148 35.40 -18.89 -15.92
C ASP A 148 34.99 -20.13 -15.10
N ASP A 149 33.84 -20.68 -15.51
CA ASP A 149 33.35 -22.06 -15.39
C ASP A 149 32.77 -22.66 -14.08
N ASP A 150 31.73 -23.46 -14.38
CA ASP A 150 31.02 -24.51 -13.64
C ASP A 150 29.92 -24.22 -12.59
N GLU A 151 28.88 -25.07 -12.69
CA GLU A 151 27.52 -24.97 -12.14
C GLU A 151 27.40 -25.38 -10.65
N PRO A 152 26.31 -25.05 -9.88
CA PRO A 152 24.94 -25.50 -10.23
C PRO A 152 23.76 -24.54 -9.93
N LYS A 153 22.75 -24.60 -10.81
CA LYS A 153 21.46 -23.89 -10.67
C LYS A 153 20.66 -24.36 -9.44
N THR A 154 20.48 -23.47 -8.45
CA THR A 154 19.73 -23.79 -7.22
C THR A 154 18.31 -23.22 -7.21
N VAL A 155 17.33 -24.10 -7.47
CA VAL A 155 15.98 -24.17 -6.88
C VAL A 155 15.30 -22.84 -6.46
N ALA A 156 14.68 -22.13 -7.42
CA ALA A 156 13.73 -21.04 -7.11
C ALA A 156 12.57 -20.86 -8.12
N MET A 157 12.46 -21.70 -9.16
CA MET A 157 11.59 -21.48 -10.33
C MET A 157 10.48 -22.54 -10.55
N LEU A 158 9.96 -23.19 -9.51
CA LEU A 158 8.97 -24.28 -9.66
C LEU A 158 7.66 -24.17 -8.86
N LEU A 159 7.21 -22.96 -8.52
CA LEU A 159 5.86 -22.71 -7.98
C LEU A 159 5.30 -21.42 -8.60
N GLY A 160 4.40 -21.55 -9.59
CA GLY A 160 3.76 -20.38 -10.20
C GLY A 160 3.31 -20.48 -11.67
N ARG A 161 3.43 -21.64 -12.36
CA ARG A 161 3.04 -21.73 -13.79
C ARG A 161 2.43 -23.09 -14.19
N ALA A 162 1.22 -23.39 -13.69
CA ALA A 162 0.42 -24.54 -14.13
C ALA A 162 -1.09 -24.38 -13.84
N ALA A 163 -1.79 -23.45 -14.52
CA ALA A 163 -3.26 -23.43 -14.62
C ALA A 163 -3.76 -22.42 -15.68
N ALA A 164 -3.37 -22.55 -16.94
CA ALA A 164 -3.98 -21.82 -18.06
C ALA A 164 -3.90 -22.66 -19.33
N GLY A 165 -5.04 -23.13 -19.85
CA GLY A 165 -5.10 -23.92 -21.08
C GLY A 165 -6.02 -25.15 -21.05
N ALA A 166 -7.32 -24.95 -20.84
CA ALA A 166 -8.36 -25.92 -21.23
C ALA A 166 -9.74 -25.22 -21.30
N SER A 167 -10.20 -24.88 -22.50
CA SER A 167 -11.55 -24.35 -22.72
C SER A 167 -12.58 -25.49 -22.80
N PRO A 168 -13.65 -25.50 -21.99
CA PRO A 168 -14.80 -26.35 -22.23
C PRO A 168 -15.68 -25.73 -23.33
N LYS A 169 -16.11 -26.53 -24.31
CA LYS A 169 -17.07 -26.12 -25.33
C LYS A 169 -18.46 -25.91 -24.70
N ALA A 170 -19.21 -24.95 -25.23
CA ALA A 170 -20.61 -24.77 -24.90
C ALA A 170 -21.45 -26.02 -25.24
N MET A 171 -22.40 -26.37 -24.38
CA MET A 171 -23.54 -27.23 -24.71
C MET A 171 -24.83 -26.55 -24.25
N THR A 172 -25.82 -26.59 -25.14
CA THR A 172 -27.14 -25.98 -25.02
C THR A 172 -28.00 -26.69 -23.95
N PRO A 173 -28.84 -25.97 -23.19
CA PRO A 173 -29.82 -26.60 -22.30
C PRO A 173 -31.04 -27.12 -23.07
N LEU A 174 -31.58 -28.28 -22.66
CA LEU A 174 -32.93 -28.76 -23.02
C LEU A 174 -33.83 -28.84 -21.76
N PRO A 175 -35.18 -28.81 -21.90
CA PRO A 175 -36.05 -28.32 -20.83
C PRO A 175 -36.82 -29.38 -20.03
N LEU A 176 -37.16 -29.02 -18.77
CA LEU A 176 -38.36 -29.37 -17.97
C LEU A 176 -38.72 -30.87 -17.70
N PRO A 177 -39.34 -31.19 -16.53
CA PRO A 177 -40.73 -30.81 -16.29
C PRO A 177 -41.10 -30.31 -14.87
N THR A 178 -42.27 -29.69 -14.84
CA THR A 178 -43.02 -29.17 -13.69
C THR A 178 -43.64 -30.24 -12.79
N THR A 179 -43.96 -29.87 -11.55
CA THR A 179 -45.10 -30.47 -10.81
C THR A 179 -45.73 -29.40 -9.90
N HIS A 180 -47.06 -29.46 -9.73
CA HIS A 180 -47.90 -28.37 -9.22
C HIS A 180 -47.94 -28.26 -7.67
N VAL A 181 -47.71 -27.05 -7.13
CA VAL A 181 -48.73 -26.11 -6.56
C VAL A 181 -49.96 -26.81 -5.90
N PRO A 182 -50.36 -26.52 -4.64
CA PRO A 182 -50.88 -25.17 -4.34
C PRO A 182 -50.62 -24.51 -2.98
N SER A 183 -50.63 -23.18 -3.03
CA SER A 183 -50.64 -22.22 -1.93
C SER A 183 -52.05 -21.95 -1.39
N THR A 184 -52.15 -21.44 -0.17
CA THR A 184 -53.31 -20.65 0.30
C THR A 184 -52.88 -19.44 1.13
N THR A 185 -53.18 -18.24 0.60
CA THR A 185 -53.61 -16.98 1.27
C THR A 185 -53.00 -16.51 2.60
N THR A 186 -52.47 -15.27 2.56
CA THR A 186 -52.89 -14.07 3.36
C THR A 186 -53.56 -14.30 4.75
N THR A 187 -53.26 -13.53 5.80
CA THR A 187 -53.53 -12.08 5.89
C THR A 187 -52.82 -11.37 7.07
N THR A 188 -52.64 -10.05 6.93
CA THR A 188 -52.17 -9.03 7.87
C THR A 188 -53.07 -8.81 9.12
N ALA A 189 -52.49 -8.43 10.27
CA ALA A 189 -53.07 -7.45 11.23
C ALA A 189 -52.08 -7.04 12.35
N THR A 190 -52.31 -5.89 12.99
CA THR A 190 -51.37 -5.17 13.87
C THR A 190 -52.02 -4.74 15.20
N THR A 191 -51.27 -4.67 16.32
CA THR A 191 -51.60 -3.94 17.59
C THR A 191 -52.81 -4.48 18.41
N THR A 192 -52.99 -4.28 19.73
CA THR A 192 -52.44 -3.32 20.74
C THR A 192 -52.68 -3.80 22.21
N VAL A 193 -51.85 -3.34 23.16
CA VAL A 193 -52.16 -2.96 24.58
C VAL A 193 -52.49 -4.00 25.70
N THR A 194 -51.87 -3.71 26.87
CA THR A 194 -51.90 -4.21 28.29
C THR A 194 -53.28 -4.08 29.02
N PRO A 195 -53.53 -4.56 30.30
CA PRO A 195 -52.68 -4.42 31.52
C PRO A 195 -52.80 -5.45 32.71
N THR A 196 -52.03 -5.22 33.81
CA THR A 196 -52.21 -5.72 35.23
C THR A 196 -51.91 -7.21 35.55
N THR A 197 -51.62 -7.72 36.78
CA THR A 197 -51.51 -7.23 38.20
C THR A 197 -50.41 -8.00 39.00
N ALA A 198 -50.39 -7.94 40.36
CA ALA A 198 -49.58 -8.73 41.33
C ALA A 198 -50.45 -9.09 42.58
N PRO A 199 -49.94 -9.62 43.72
CA PRO A 199 -49.09 -10.79 44.05
C PRO A 199 -49.88 -11.88 44.86
N PRO A 200 -49.27 -12.89 45.53
CA PRO A 200 -49.03 -12.77 46.99
C PRO A 200 -47.81 -13.52 47.60
N THR A 201 -47.68 -13.37 48.92
CA THR A 201 -46.64 -13.81 49.89
C THR A 201 -46.69 -15.30 50.28
N GLU A 202 -45.55 -15.91 50.68
CA GLU A 202 -45.44 -16.78 51.89
C GLU A 202 -43.99 -17.15 52.29
N THR A 203 -43.79 -17.39 53.60
CA THR A 203 -42.59 -17.86 54.33
C THR A 203 -43.08 -18.46 55.67
N PRO A 204 -42.28 -19.14 56.52
CA PRO A 204 -40.97 -19.78 56.36
C PRO A 204 -40.95 -21.25 56.90
N THR A 205 -39.79 -21.93 56.97
CA THR A 205 -39.35 -22.69 58.18
C THR A 205 -37.92 -23.25 58.06
N THR A 206 -37.17 -23.14 59.15
CA THR A 206 -35.88 -23.81 59.42
C THR A 206 -36.10 -25.17 60.12
N PRO A 207 -35.05 -26.00 60.27
CA PRO A 207 -34.59 -26.21 61.65
C PRO A 207 -33.06 -26.20 61.86
N THR A 208 -32.70 -25.71 63.04
CA THR A 208 -31.47 -25.90 63.84
C THR A 208 -31.29 -27.40 64.21
N GLU A 209 -30.23 -27.96 64.83
CA GLU A 209 -28.95 -27.52 65.44
C GLU A 209 -28.09 -28.78 65.72
N THR A 210 -26.76 -28.74 65.65
CA THR A 210 -25.82 -29.26 66.70
C THR A 210 -24.33 -29.17 66.31
N ALA A 211 -23.52 -28.68 67.24
CA ALA A 211 -22.07 -28.86 67.40
C ALA A 211 -21.85 -29.61 68.76
N PRO A 212 -20.65 -29.75 69.38
CA PRO A 212 -19.24 -29.44 69.02
C PRO A 212 -18.36 -30.73 68.97
N THR A 213 -17.03 -30.78 68.82
CA THR A 213 -15.86 -30.25 69.60
C THR A 213 -14.55 -30.47 68.77
N THR A 214 -13.30 -30.10 69.12
CA THR A 214 -12.68 -29.47 70.32
C THR A 214 -11.53 -28.53 69.90
N GLU A 215 -10.93 -27.78 70.84
CA GLU A 215 -9.73 -26.95 70.66
C GLU A 215 -8.41 -27.75 70.86
N THR A 216 -7.28 -27.19 70.38
CA THR A 216 -6.09 -26.97 71.24
C THR A 216 -5.22 -25.85 70.67
N THR A 217 -4.87 -24.89 71.51
CA THR A 217 -3.99 -23.75 71.19
C THR A 217 -2.73 -23.82 72.05
N THR A 218 -1.54 -23.55 71.49
CA THR A 218 -0.40 -23.03 72.27
C THR A 218 0.65 -22.35 71.39
N ALA A 219 1.22 -21.27 71.91
CA ALA A 219 2.37 -20.48 71.45
C ALA A 219 2.95 -19.76 72.70
N PRO A 220 3.98 -18.89 72.62
CA PRO A 220 5.07 -18.72 71.65
C PRO A 220 6.45 -18.83 72.33
N GLU A 221 7.57 -18.59 71.61
CA GLU A 221 8.76 -18.02 72.26
C GLU A 221 9.62 -17.20 71.27
N THR A 222 10.24 -16.12 71.76
CA THR A 222 10.96 -15.11 70.97
C THR A 222 12.38 -14.91 71.49
N THR A 223 13.37 -14.92 70.59
CA THR A 223 14.69 -14.31 70.84
C THR A 223 15.23 -13.63 69.58
N ASP A 224 15.77 -12.43 69.76
CA ASP A 224 16.38 -11.60 68.71
C ASP A 224 17.58 -12.26 68.00
N ALA A 225 17.61 -12.14 66.67
CA ALA A 225 18.86 -12.06 65.90
C ALA A 225 18.59 -11.53 64.48
N ALA A 226 19.05 -10.31 64.21
CA ALA A 226 19.35 -9.83 62.86
C ALA A 226 20.89 -9.68 62.73
N PRO A 227 21.49 -9.62 61.52
CA PRO A 227 20.90 -9.77 60.17
C PRO A 227 21.62 -10.81 59.30
N THR A 228 21.05 -11.19 58.15
CA THR A 228 21.84 -11.43 56.93
C THR A 228 21.01 -11.19 55.68
N ALA A 229 21.56 -10.44 54.71
CA ALA A 229 20.87 -10.09 53.48
C ALA A 229 20.71 -11.32 52.57
N LYS A 230 19.53 -11.96 52.58
CA LYS A 230 19.16 -12.95 51.56
C LYS A 230 18.99 -12.26 50.20
N LYS A 231 20.08 -12.27 49.45
CA LYS A 231 20.20 -11.98 48.01
C LYS A 231 18.99 -12.57 47.27
N ARG A 232 18.03 -11.72 46.86
CA ARG A 232 16.89 -12.16 46.04
C ARG A 232 17.44 -12.76 44.74
N LYS A 233 17.27 -14.07 44.58
CA LYS A 233 17.61 -14.80 43.35
C LYS A 233 16.69 -14.27 42.24
N ARG A 234 17.24 -13.49 41.31
CA ARG A 234 16.53 -13.01 40.12
C ARG A 234 16.64 -14.04 39.01
N ASP A 235 16.12 -15.25 39.28
CA ASP A 235 16.02 -16.34 38.31
C ASP A 235 14.61 -16.36 37.70
N GLU A 236 14.19 -15.24 37.10
CA GLU A 236 13.19 -15.31 36.02
C GLU A 236 13.94 -15.76 34.77
N SER A 237 13.85 -17.05 34.43
CA SER A 237 14.48 -17.59 33.24
C SER A 237 13.93 -16.88 32.00
N MET A 238 14.79 -16.08 31.34
CA MET A 238 14.40 -15.29 30.18
C MET A 238 13.70 -16.18 29.13
N PRO A 239 12.51 -15.81 28.61
CA PRO A 239 11.72 -16.68 27.74
C PRO A 239 12.52 -17.23 26.55
N GLN A 240 12.36 -18.51 26.24
CA GLN A 240 13.21 -19.24 25.28
C GLN A 240 13.30 -18.55 23.91
N ASN A 241 12.20 -17.97 23.43
CA ASN A 241 12.15 -17.23 22.17
C ASN A 241 13.07 -15.99 22.16
N ILE A 242 13.20 -15.30 23.29
CA ILE A 242 14.10 -14.15 23.44
C ILE A 242 15.56 -14.64 23.42
N ASN A 243 15.91 -15.67 24.19
CA ASN A 243 17.26 -16.24 24.16
C ASN A 243 17.67 -16.72 22.77
N ARG A 244 16.75 -17.38 22.03
CA ARG A 244 16.96 -17.81 20.65
C ARG A 244 17.21 -16.64 19.70
N PHE A 245 16.46 -15.54 19.83
CA PHE A 245 16.75 -14.31 19.09
C PHE A 245 18.14 -13.77 19.42
N LEU A 246 18.51 -13.67 20.71
CA LEU A 246 19.81 -13.12 21.13
C LEU A 246 21.00 -13.96 20.62
N GLN A 247 20.88 -15.29 20.63
CA GLN A 247 21.91 -16.20 20.13
C GLN A 247 22.09 -16.10 18.61
N VAL A 248 21.00 -16.00 17.85
CA VAL A 248 21.09 -15.85 16.38
C VAL A 248 21.53 -14.44 16.00
N ALA A 249 21.13 -13.42 16.74
CA ALA A 249 21.56 -12.03 16.55
C ALA A 249 23.09 -11.82 16.71
N SER A 250 23.80 -12.73 17.37
CA SER A 250 25.27 -12.72 17.46
C SER A 250 25.96 -13.73 16.55
N MET A 251 25.32 -14.85 16.19
CA MET A 251 25.97 -15.98 15.49
C MET A 251 25.41 -16.26 14.07
N SER A 252 24.60 -15.38 13.48
CA SER A 252 24.00 -15.67 12.17
C SER A 252 25.02 -15.66 11.02
N SER A 253 25.09 -16.78 10.29
CA SER A 253 25.88 -16.97 9.07
C SER A 253 24.99 -17.11 7.82
N GLY A 254 25.61 -17.10 6.63
CA GLY A 254 24.92 -17.14 5.32
C GLY A 254 24.82 -15.76 4.64
N SER A 255 24.07 -15.69 3.52
CA SER A 255 23.88 -14.45 2.76
C SER A 255 23.24 -13.35 3.62
N THR A 256 23.52 -12.09 3.28
CA THR A 256 22.96 -10.91 3.96
C THR A 256 21.43 -10.94 4.04
N THR A 257 20.75 -11.23 2.93
CA THR A 257 19.28 -11.37 2.88
C THR A 257 18.76 -12.50 3.78
N TYR A 258 19.43 -13.66 3.80
CA TYR A 258 19.04 -14.78 4.67
C TYR A 258 19.23 -14.43 6.14
N ARG A 259 20.37 -13.81 6.50
CA ARG A 259 20.65 -13.34 7.86
C ARG A 259 19.60 -12.33 8.32
N ALA A 260 19.27 -11.34 7.48
CA ALA A 260 18.23 -10.34 7.77
C ALA A 260 16.86 -10.99 8.03
N THR A 261 16.45 -11.89 7.13
CA THR A 261 15.18 -12.64 7.21
C THR A 261 15.09 -13.44 8.50
N LYS A 262 16.16 -14.17 8.84
CA LYS A 262 16.23 -15.01 10.05
C LYS A 262 16.19 -14.18 11.34
N ILE A 263 16.90 -13.05 11.39
CA ILE A 263 16.92 -12.16 12.56
C ILE A 263 15.55 -11.50 12.74
N LEU A 264 14.91 -11.01 11.67
CA LEU A 264 13.57 -10.38 11.73
C LEU A 264 12.47 -11.39 12.09
N ALA A 265 12.49 -12.59 11.52
CA ALA A 265 11.54 -13.65 11.86
C ALA A 265 11.63 -14.04 13.34
N LEU A 266 12.85 -14.14 13.90
CA LEU A 266 13.05 -14.41 15.33
C LEU A 266 12.70 -13.22 16.22
N PHE A 267 12.91 -11.98 15.76
CA PHE A 267 12.43 -10.78 16.47
C PHE A 267 10.91 -10.80 16.59
N TYR A 268 10.18 -10.99 15.48
CA TYR A 268 8.72 -11.04 15.51
C TYR A 268 8.19 -12.25 16.28
N GLY A 269 8.83 -13.42 16.15
CA GLY A 269 8.50 -14.61 16.95
C GLY A 269 8.70 -14.37 18.45
N ALA A 270 9.75 -13.65 18.85
CA ALA A 270 9.98 -13.27 20.25
C ALA A 270 8.97 -12.23 20.74
N VAL A 271 8.65 -11.19 19.96
CA VAL A 271 7.67 -10.17 20.38
C VAL A 271 6.25 -10.74 20.46
N PHE A 272 5.77 -11.43 19.42
CA PHE A 272 4.40 -11.94 19.40
C PHE A 272 4.20 -13.24 20.19
N GLY A 273 5.27 -13.94 20.55
CA GLY A 273 5.26 -15.14 21.39
C GLY A 273 5.47 -14.90 22.88
N ASN A 274 5.37 -13.65 23.34
CA ASN A 274 5.34 -13.26 24.76
C ASN A 274 4.04 -12.52 25.08
N GLU A 275 3.61 -12.57 26.34
CA GLU A 275 2.39 -11.89 26.81
C GLU A 275 2.53 -10.36 26.75
N ASP A 276 3.60 -9.82 27.35
CA ASP A 276 3.94 -8.39 27.24
C ASP A 276 4.76 -8.10 25.97
N LYS A 277 4.02 -7.87 24.88
CA LYS A 277 4.56 -7.49 23.57
C LYS A 277 5.30 -6.15 23.60
N VAL A 278 4.87 -5.21 24.45
CA VAL A 278 5.38 -3.83 24.47
C VAL A 278 6.71 -3.76 25.22
N ALA A 279 6.81 -4.37 26.41
CA ALA A 279 8.09 -4.47 27.10
C ALA A 279 9.09 -5.32 26.31
N THR A 280 8.62 -6.40 25.66
CA THR A 280 9.48 -7.24 24.82
C THR A 280 10.00 -6.47 23.59
N SER A 281 9.15 -5.72 22.88
CA SER A 281 9.60 -4.94 21.72
C SER A 281 10.60 -3.84 22.12
N LEU A 282 10.32 -3.07 23.17
CA LEU A 282 11.22 -2.02 23.69
C LEU A 282 12.60 -2.59 24.07
N MET A 283 12.65 -3.78 24.67
CA MET A 283 13.91 -4.45 24.99
C MET A 283 14.67 -4.95 23.74
N LEU A 284 13.95 -5.45 22.72
CA LEU A 284 14.57 -6.12 21.57
C LEU A 284 14.91 -5.16 20.42
N LEU A 285 14.20 -4.04 20.25
CA LEU A 285 14.40 -3.06 19.18
C LEU A 285 15.85 -2.53 19.10
N PRO A 286 16.51 -2.11 20.22
CA PRO A 286 17.92 -1.71 20.18
C PRO A 286 18.87 -2.86 19.80
N LYS A 287 18.51 -4.10 20.17
CA LYS A 287 19.31 -5.30 19.91
C LYS A 287 19.19 -5.73 18.44
N LEU A 288 18.01 -5.59 17.83
CA LEU A 288 17.77 -5.75 16.40
C LEU A 288 18.67 -4.81 15.58
N ARG A 289 18.68 -3.51 15.92
CA ARG A 289 19.57 -2.52 15.30
C ARG A 289 21.05 -2.88 15.44
N LYS A 290 21.48 -3.32 16.62
CA LYS A 290 22.85 -3.76 16.88
C LYS A 290 23.22 -4.99 16.04
N ALA A 291 22.31 -5.95 15.89
CA ALA A 291 22.52 -7.16 15.10
C ALA A 291 22.72 -6.86 13.59
N MET A 292 21.83 -6.05 13.00
CA MET A 292 21.93 -5.67 11.57
C MET A 292 23.26 -4.96 11.27
N ARG A 293 23.70 -4.07 12.17
CA ARG A 293 24.99 -3.38 12.07
C ARG A 293 26.18 -4.31 12.27
N HIS A 294 26.14 -5.19 13.28
CA HIS A 294 27.22 -6.15 13.56
C HIS A 294 27.46 -7.09 12.37
N HIS A 295 26.39 -7.52 11.69
CA HIS A 295 26.46 -8.38 10.52
C HIS A 295 26.70 -7.66 9.19
N GLN A 296 26.80 -6.32 9.21
CA GLN A 296 27.00 -5.44 8.04
C GLN A 296 26.00 -5.71 6.90
N ILE A 297 24.73 -5.82 7.25
CA ILE A 297 23.66 -6.12 6.29
C ILE A 297 23.23 -4.81 5.61
N PRO A 298 23.25 -4.71 4.26
CA PRO A 298 22.84 -3.51 3.56
C PRO A 298 21.33 -3.27 3.66
N ILE A 299 20.91 -2.02 3.61
CA ILE A 299 19.51 -1.63 3.81
C ILE A 299 18.55 -2.27 2.78
N THR A 300 19.01 -2.51 1.55
CA THR A 300 18.26 -3.20 0.49
C THR A 300 17.85 -4.62 0.91
N ASP A 301 18.75 -5.38 1.54
CA ASP A 301 18.48 -6.71 2.08
C ASP A 301 17.58 -6.66 3.30
N VAL A 302 17.78 -5.68 4.19
CA VAL A 302 16.94 -5.51 5.39
C VAL A 302 15.50 -5.15 5.02
N ALA A 303 15.31 -4.23 4.08
CA ALA A 303 13.99 -3.84 3.59
C ALA A 303 13.29 -5.02 2.88
N SER A 304 14.01 -5.76 2.05
CA SER A 304 13.51 -6.97 1.38
C SER A 304 13.09 -8.05 2.38
N ALA A 305 13.91 -8.30 3.41
CA ALA A 305 13.61 -9.22 4.49
C ALA A 305 12.44 -8.76 5.36
N PHE A 306 12.31 -7.45 5.61
CA PHE A 306 11.19 -6.87 6.35
C PHE A 306 9.87 -7.10 5.62
N VAL A 307 9.78 -6.79 4.32
CA VAL A 307 8.55 -7.03 3.55
C VAL A 307 8.22 -8.52 3.35
N ALA A 308 9.21 -9.41 3.50
CA ALA A 308 9.01 -10.86 3.48
C ALA A 308 8.54 -11.45 4.84
N THR A 309 8.87 -10.82 5.97
CA THR A 309 8.69 -11.40 7.32
C THR A 309 7.69 -10.68 8.22
N ALA A 310 7.39 -9.41 7.96
CA ALA A 310 6.51 -8.60 8.79
C ALA A 310 5.05 -9.13 8.79
N PRO A 311 4.48 -9.57 9.93
CA PRO A 311 3.08 -9.99 10.00
C PRO A 311 2.11 -8.79 10.08
N ILE A 312 2.04 -7.99 9.02
CA ILE A 312 1.30 -6.70 8.89
C ILE A 312 -0.17 -6.73 9.32
N GLY A 313 -0.80 -7.91 9.39
CA GLY A 313 -2.10 -8.08 10.03
C GLY A 313 -2.12 -7.88 11.56
N LYS A 314 -0.97 -7.60 12.19
CA LYS A 314 -0.74 -7.40 13.63
C LYS A 314 0.06 -6.10 13.83
N ASP A 315 -0.29 -5.33 14.86
CA ASP A 315 0.49 -4.21 15.43
C ASP A 315 1.28 -3.33 14.42
N ILE A 316 0.58 -2.40 13.78
CA ILE A 316 1.17 -1.42 12.85
C ILE A 316 2.25 -0.55 13.51
N ALA A 317 2.12 -0.22 14.79
CA ALA A 317 3.08 0.65 15.50
C ALA A 317 4.45 -0.02 15.62
N LEU A 318 4.47 -1.31 16.01
CA LEU A 318 5.68 -2.13 16.05
C LEU A 318 6.42 -2.16 14.71
N HIS A 319 5.70 -2.21 13.59
CA HIS A 319 6.31 -2.21 12.25
C HIS A 319 7.01 -0.89 11.92
N VAL A 320 6.41 0.25 12.29
CA VAL A 320 7.03 1.58 12.14
C VAL A 320 8.23 1.74 13.08
N ASP A 321 8.16 1.19 14.30
CA ASP A 321 9.29 1.17 15.25
C ASP A 321 10.47 0.33 14.74
N VAL A 322 10.21 -0.84 14.16
CA VAL A 322 11.24 -1.68 13.51
C VAL A 322 11.92 -0.91 12.38
N LEU A 323 11.15 -0.31 11.47
CA LEU A 323 11.69 0.52 10.38
C LEU A 323 12.55 1.67 10.92
N SER A 324 12.10 2.36 11.97
CA SER A 324 12.84 3.45 12.60
C SER A 324 14.19 3.03 13.21
N GLN A 325 14.33 1.76 13.59
CA GLN A 325 15.58 1.22 14.13
C GLN A 325 16.52 0.73 13.03
N VAL A 326 16.00 0.11 11.97
CA VAL A 326 16.82 -0.50 10.91
C VAL A 326 17.11 0.44 9.73
N ALA A 327 16.27 1.45 9.52
CA ALA A 327 16.41 2.49 8.50
C ALA A 327 16.44 3.91 9.15
N PRO A 328 17.46 4.23 9.97
CA PRO A 328 17.46 5.45 10.78
C PRO A 328 17.90 6.71 10.04
N THR A 329 18.41 6.62 8.81
CA THR A 329 18.81 7.77 8.00
C THR A 329 17.76 8.07 6.92
N PRO A 330 17.67 9.31 6.40
CA PRO A 330 16.74 9.65 5.32
C PRO A 330 16.94 8.79 4.05
N SER A 331 18.19 8.46 3.70
CA SER A 331 18.51 7.58 2.56
C SER A 331 18.08 6.13 2.81
N ASP A 332 18.33 5.58 4.00
CA ASP A 332 17.87 4.23 4.34
C ASP A 332 16.34 4.15 4.32
N ALA A 333 15.69 5.19 4.85
CA ALA A 333 14.24 5.29 4.91
C ALA A 333 13.62 5.39 3.51
N ALA A 334 14.23 6.14 2.58
CA ALA A 334 13.81 6.20 1.17
C ALA A 334 13.88 4.81 0.50
N VAL A 335 14.96 4.04 0.70
CA VAL A 335 15.07 2.66 0.20
C VAL A 335 14.00 1.75 0.80
N ALA A 336 13.75 1.84 2.10
CA ALA A 336 12.74 1.04 2.78
C ALA A 336 11.32 1.37 2.29
N LEU A 337 10.97 2.66 2.14
CA LEU A 337 9.70 3.11 1.61
C LEU A 337 9.49 2.64 0.16
N ALA A 338 10.46 2.86 -0.72
CA ALA A 338 10.40 2.36 -2.11
C ALA A 338 10.22 0.84 -2.20
N THR A 339 10.86 0.08 -1.30
CA THR A 339 10.70 -1.38 -1.21
C THR A 339 9.27 -1.78 -0.80
N ILE A 340 8.66 -1.04 0.14
CA ILE A 340 7.25 -1.25 0.54
C ILE A 340 6.31 -0.90 -0.63
N THR A 341 6.50 0.24 -1.29
CA THR A 341 5.72 0.65 -2.47
C THR A 341 5.73 -0.43 -3.55
N GLN A 342 6.92 -0.92 -3.88
CA GLN A 342 7.11 -1.99 -4.86
C GLN A 342 6.45 -3.31 -4.42
N HIS A 343 6.50 -3.66 -3.12
CA HIS A 343 5.84 -4.85 -2.58
C HIS A 343 4.31 -4.79 -2.73
N VAL A 344 3.71 -3.64 -2.45
CA VAL A 344 2.25 -3.43 -2.54
C VAL A 344 1.81 -3.39 -4.00
N GLY A 345 2.55 -2.70 -4.88
CA GLY A 345 2.22 -2.58 -6.31
C GLY A 345 2.34 -3.88 -7.11
N ARG A 346 3.39 -4.69 -6.87
CA ARG A 346 3.64 -5.93 -7.66
C ARG A 346 2.64 -7.05 -7.39
N LYS A 347 2.08 -7.13 -6.18
CA LYS A 347 1.21 -8.25 -5.77
C LYS A 347 -0.25 -8.01 -6.18
N LYS A 348 -0.58 -8.35 -7.43
CA LYS A 348 -1.95 -8.27 -7.99
C LYS A 348 -3.03 -8.88 -7.07
N ASN A 349 -2.71 -9.95 -6.34
CA ASN A 349 -3.62 -10.67 -5.44
C ASN A 349 -3.27 -10.51 -3.95
N LEU A 350 -2.74 -9.36 -3.52
CA LEU A 350 -2.51 -9.09 -2.10
C LEU A 350 -3.86 -8.95 -1.36
N PRO A 351 -4.13 -9.69 -0.27
CA PRO A 351 -5.36 -9.54 0.48
C PRO A 351 -5.55 -8.11 0.98
N MET A 352 -6.72 -7.51 0.73
CA MET A 352 -7.01 -6.09 1.02
C MET A 352 -6.61 -5.65 2.44
N LYS A 353 -6.85 -6.49 3.47
CA LYS A 353 -6.45 -6.20 4.86
C LYS A 353 -4.92 -6.00 5.01
N LEU A 354 -4.11 -6.77 4.28
CA LEU A 354 -2.64 -6.64 4.30
C LEU A 354 -2.19 -5.44 3.47
N GLN A 355 -2.85 -5.18 2.34
CA GLN A 355 -2.62 -4.00 1.50
C GLN A 355 -2.85 -2.70 2.28
N VAL A 356 -4.01 -2.55 2.92
CA VAL A 356 -4.35 -1.42 3.80
C VAL A 356 -3.36 -1.29 4.96
N GLY A 357 -2.94 -2.41 5.56
CA GLY A 357 -1.90 -2.42 6.59
C GLY A 357 -0.55 -1.90 6.10
N TRP A 358 -0.12 -2.28 4.90
CA TRP A 358 1.10 -1.74 4.28
C TRP A 358 1.00 -0.25 3.98
N CYS A 359 -0.16 0.23 3.48
CA CYS A 359 -0.40 1.66 3.26
C CYS A 359 -0.29 2.47 4.57
N ARG A 360 -0.79 1.94 5.69
CA ARG A 360 -0.61 2.54 7.03
C ARG A 360 0.86 2.54 7.47
N VAL A 361 1.58 1.41 7.33
CA VAL A 361 3.02 1.35 7.69
C VAL A 361 3.86 2.33 6.88
N HIS A 362 3.67 2.37 5.55
CA HIS A 362 4.35 3.32 4.68
C HIS A 362 4.09 4.76 5.13
N THR A 363 2.82 5.14 5.26
CA THR A 363 2.42 6.53 5.58
C THR A 363 2.86 6.96 6.98
N LEU A 364 2.73 6.10 7.99
CA LEU A 364 3.17 6.41 9.36
C LEU A 364 4.70 6.48 9.47
N PHE A 365 5.44 5.66 8.70
CA PHE A 365 6.89 5.76 8.65
C PHE A 365 7.35 7.02 7.93
N SER A 366 6.76 7.35 6.76
CA SER A 366 6.98 8.63 6.05
C SER A 366 6.69 9.83 6.94
N ARG A 367 5.59 9.80 7.70
CA ARG A 367 5.22 10.84 8.68
C ARG A 367 6.26 10.98 9.77
N ARG A 368 6.78 9.88 10.30
CA ARG A 368 7.79 9.88 11.37
C ARG A 368 9.14 10.43 10.93
N ILE A 369 9.53 10.21 9.67
CA ILE A 369 10.75 10.80 9.09
C ILE A 369 10.53 12.21 8.50
N GLY A 370 9.29 12.73 8.52
CA GLY A 370 8.93 14.03 7.95
C GLY A 370 8.86 14.11 6.42
N SER A 371 8.91 12.98 5.71
CA SER A 371 8.95 12.98 4.23
C SER A 371 7.55 12.98 3.61
N LEU A 372 7.00 14.18 3.44
CA LEU A 372 5.72 14.37 2.76
C LEU A 372 5.83 13.96 1.29
N ALA A 373 6.92 14.32 0.62
CA ALA A 373 7.20 13.98 -0.78
C ALA A 373 7.16 12.47 -1.06
N ALA A 374 7.70 11.63 -0.15
CA ALA A 374 7.59 10.17 -0.30
C ALA A 374 6.14 9.66 -0.19
N THR A 375 5.28 10.35 0.58
CA THR A 375 3.85 10.01 0.67
C THR A 375 3.10 10.47 -0.57
N THR A 376 3.43 11.65 -1.13
CA THR A 376 2.89 12.13 -2.40
C THR A 376 3.26 11.20 -3.56
N ALA A 377 4.52 10.78 -3.67
CA ALA A 377 4.94 9.79 -4.67
C ALA A 377 4.20 8.46 -4.50
N PHE A 378 4.08 7.96 -3.26
CA PHE A 378 3.32 6.74 -2.97
C PHE A 378 1.83 6.84 -3.34
N LEU A 379 1.20 8.01 -3.22
CA LEU A 379 -0.18 8.23 -3.68
C LEU A 379 -0.31 8.05 -5.20
N LEU A 380 0.64 8.59 -5.97
CA LEU A 380 0.69 8.40 -7.43
C LEU A 380 0.90 6.92 -7.79
N ASP A 381 1.88 6.26 -7.15
CA ASP A 381 2.16 4.83 -7.38
C ASP A 381 0.99 3.93 -6.98
N ARG A 382 0.23 4.27 -5.92
CA ARG A 382 -0.99 3.56 -5.54
C ARG A 382 -2.15 3.80 -6.49
N LEU A 383 -2.32 5.00 -7.04
CA LEU A 383 -3.32 5.27 -8.08
C LEU A 383 -2.97 4.57 -9.41
N ALA A 384 -1.69 4.52 -9.78
CA ALA A 384 -1.21 3.82 -10.97
C ALA A 384 -1.38 2.29 -10.87
N ALA A 385 -1.40 1.73 -9.65
CA ALA A 385 -1.36 0.29 -9.45
C ALA A 385 -2.64 -0.44 -9.96
N PRO A 386 -2.51 -1.67 -10.50
CA PRO A 386 -3.63 -2.47 -10.96
C PRO A 386 -4.50 -3.03 -9.82
N ASN A 387 -3.96 -3.10 -8.60
CA ASN A 387 -4.66 -3.54 -7.39
C ASN A 387 -5.11 -2.38 -6.49
N ARG A 388 -5.19 -1.15 -7.02
CA ARG A 388 -5.63 0.04 -6.28
C ARG A 388 -6.99 -0.18 -5.63
N HIS A 389 -7.16 0.28 -4.40
CA HIS A 389 -8.44 0.19 -3.70
C HIS A 389 -8.72 1.47 -2.89
N LEU A 390 -10.00 1.84 -2.76
CA LEU A 390 -10.41 3.04 -2.02
C LEU A 390 -9.85 3.09 -0.59
N PHE A 391 -9.80 1.95 0.09
CA PHE A 391 -9.24 1.82 1.44
C PHE A 391 -7.72 2.04 1.54
N ASP A 392 -6.97 2.03 0.42
CA ASP A 392 -5.56 2.44 0.43
C ASP A 392 -5.46 3.92 0.83
N PHE A 393 -6.32 4.74 0.23
CA PHE A 393 -6.35 6.18 0.40
C PHE A 393 -6.99 6.59 1.74
N VAL A 394 -7.99 5.83 2.22
CA VAL A 394 -8.48 5.95 3.60
C VAL A 394 -7.35 5.67 4.60
N ALA A 395 -6.55 4.61 4.40
CA ALA A 395 -5.39 4.34 5.26
C ALA A 395 -4.33 5.44 5.24
N VAL A 396 -4.09 6.08 4.08
CA VAL A 396 -3.21 7.27 4.00
C VAL A 396 -3.82 8.44 4.78
N ALA A 397 -5.12 8.72 4.58
CA ALA A 397 -5.85 9.80 5.24
C ALA A 397 -5.81 9.68 6.77
N GLU A 398 -6.15 8.52 7.32
CA GLU A 398 -6.11 8.26 8.77
C GLU A 398 -4.69 8.38 9.34
N SER A 399 -3.68 7.95 8.58
CA SER A 399 -2.28 7.91 9.03
C SER A 399 -1.62 9.30 9.00
N TRP A 400 -1.90 10.09 7.96
CA TRP A 400 -1.35 11.43 7.78
C TRP A 400 -2.27 12.30 6.90
N PRO A 401 -3.30 12.96 7.47
CA PRO A 401 -4.28 13.75 6.70
C PRO A 401 -3.64 14.83 5.82
N LEU A 402 -2.52 15.39 6.27
CA LEU A 402 -1.76 16.43 5.57
C LEU A 402 -1.47 16.05 4.10
N ALA A 403 -1.14 14.78 3.84
CA ALA A 403 -0.81 14.28 2.50
C ALA A 403 -1.95 14.46 1.48
N LEU A 404 -3.21 14.40 1.92
CA LEU A 404 -4.36 14.64 1.05
C LEU A 404 -4.81 16.10 1.05
N THR A 405 -4.62 16.85 2.14
CA THR A 405 -4.96 18.29 2.16
C THR A 405 -4.17 19.13 1.16
N GLN A 406 -2.96 18.70 0.78
CA GLN A 406 -2.17 19.33 -0.29
C GLN A 406 -2.83 19.21 -1.68
N LEU A 407 -3.75 18.25 -1.85
CA LEU A 407 -4.56 18.10 -3.06
C LEU A 407 -5.80 19.00 -3.05
N GLY A 408 -6.05 19.72 -1.95
CA GLY A 408 -7.19 20.62 -1.79
C GLY A 408 -7.21 21.72 -2.84
N ALA A 409 -8.39 22.06 -3.39
CA ALA A 409 -8.53 23.15 -4.36
C ALA A 409 -8.06 24.53 -3.83
N LYS A 410 -8.02 24.70 -2.50
CA LYS A 410 -7.48 25.88 -1.81
C LYS A 410 -5.97 25.81 -1.52
N ALA A 411 -5.37 24.63 -1.70
CA ALA A 411 -3.97 24.34 -1.36
C ALA A 411 -3.08 24.16 -2.60
N SER A 412 -3.65 23.73 -3.74
CA SER A 412 -2.89 23.51 -4.96
C SER A 412 -3.71 23.76 -6.23
N THR A 413 -3.09 24.45 -7.19
CA THR A 413 -3.56 24.65 -8.57
C THR A 413 -2.85 23.73 -9.57
N SER A 414 -2.03 22.79 -9.09
CA SER A 414 -1.31 21.81 -9.91
C SER A 414 -2.27 20.92 -10.69
N LEU A 415 -2.04 20.75 -12.00
CA LEU A 415 -2.81 19.85 -12.86
C LEU A 415 -2.72 18.40 -12.35
N LEU A 416 -1.55 18.00 -11.85
CA LEU A 416 -1.34 16.68 -11.26
C LEU A 416 -2.15 16.51 -9.97
N ALA A 417 -2.16 17.51 -9.09
CA ALA A 417 -2.97 17.46 -7.86
C ALA A 417 -4.48 17.39 -8.16
N ILE A 418 -4.97 18.16 -9.15
CA ILE A 418 -6.35 18.10 -9.63
C ILE A 418 -6.65 16.71 -10.20
N THR A 419 -5.73 16.12 -10.97
CA THR A 419 -5.87 14.77 -11.55
C THR A 419 -5.95 13.69 -10.48
N VAL A 420 -5.09 13.75 -9.45
CA VAL A 420 -5.16 12.84 -8.29
C VAL A 420 -6.49 12.97 -7.57
N ARG A 421 -6.94 14.20 -7.29
CA ARG A 421 -8.23 14.48 -6.64
C ARG A 421 -9.42 13.94 -7.45
N TYR A 422 -9.41 14.18 -8.76
CA TYR A 422 -10.40 13.66 -9.70
C TYR A 422 -10.48 12.13 -9.63
N LEU A 423 -9.34 11.45 -9.75
CA LEU A 423 -9.27 9.99 -9.75
C LEU A 423 -9.74 9.38 -8.41
N LEU A 424 -9.38 9.99 -7.27
CA LEU A 424 -9.93 9.62 -5.96
C LEU A 424 -11.46 9.78 -5.93
N GLY A 425 -11.99 10.88 -6.47
CA GLY A 425 -13.43 11.10 -6.61
C GLY A 425 -14.12 10.04 -7.48
N THR A 426 -13.52 9.61 -8.59
CA THR A 426 -14.07 8.50 -9.41
C THR A 426 -14.09 7.16 -8.66
N LEU A 427 -13.10 6.90 -7.79
CA LEU A 427 -13.10 5.71 -6.92
C LEU A 427 -14.18 5.78 -5.84
N VAL A 428 -14.48 6.96 -5.31
CA VAL A 428 -15.59 7.17 -4.38
C VAL A 428 -16.93 6.98 -5.08
N ALA A 429 -17.14 7.55 -6.27
CA ALA A 429 -18.39 7.41 -7.02
C ALA A 429 -18.66 5.95 -7.46
N ALA A 430 -17.61 5.20 -7.85
CA ALA A 430 -17.72 3.80 -8.22
C ALA A 430 -18.19 2.87 -7.07
N ARG A 431 -18.19 3.36 -5.83
CA ARG A 431 -18.69 2.64 -4.64
C ARG A 431 -20.21 2.58 -4.57
N GLU A 432 -20.94 3.51 -5.18
CA GLU A 432 -22.40 3.67 -5.00
C GLU A 432 -23.26 2.51 -5.57
N GLY A 433 -22.62 1.45 -6.08
CA GLY A 433 -23.25 0.18 -6.48
C GLY A 433 -22.65 -1.08 -5.82
N VAL A 434 -22.05 -0.99 -4.62
CA VAL A 434 -21.43 -2.14 -3.92
C VAL A 434 -22.01 -2.32 -2.50
N ASP A 435 -22.28 -3.58 -2.13
CA ASP A 435 -23.17 -4.08 -1.04
C ASP A 435 -23.04 -3.49 0.40
N GLU A 436 -24.07 -3.83 1.19
CA GLU A 436 -24.39 -3.42 2.58
C GLU A 436 -23.24 -3.45 3.60
N HIS A 437 -22.16 -4.20 3.36
CA HIS A 437 -21.00 -4.26 4.28
C HIS A 437 -20.26 -2.91 4.40
N THR A 438 -20.62 -1.92 3.60
CA THR A 438 -19.92 -0.65 3.51
C THR A 438 -20.49 0.46 4.43
N GLU A 439 -21.57 0.23 5.19
CA GLU A 439 -22.15 1.22 6.11
C GLU A 439 -21.15 1.69 7.18
N LEU A 440 -20.48 0.75 7.86
CA LEU A 440 -19.44 1.02 8.88
C LEU A 440 -18.18 1.69 8.33
N GLN A 441 -18.12 1.93 7.01
CA GLN A 441 -17.00 2.56 6.31
C GLN A 441 -17.43 3.85 5.57
N ILE A 442 -18.69 4.29 5.68
CA ILE A 442 -19.15 5.55 5.08
C ILE A 442 -18.32 6.74 5.59
N THR A 443 -18.20 6.91 6.91
CA THR A 443 -17.56 8.10 7.50
C THR A 443 -16.07 8.21 7.14
N PRO A 444 -15.21 7.17 7.29
CA PRO A 444 -13.80 7.28 6.89
C PRO A 444 -13.58 7.60 5.39
N ILE A 445 -14.49 7.16 4.52
CA ILE A 445 -14.46 7.47 3.08
C ILE A 445 -14.86 8.93 2.83
N GLN A 446 -15.90 9.42 3.51
CA GLN A 446 -16.35 10.80 3.43
C GLN A 446 -15.30 11.77 3.99
N ASP A 447 -14.71 11.45 5.14
CA ASP A 447 -13.64 12.23 5.77
C ASP A 447 -12.42 12.33 4.83
N MET A 448 -11.99 11.20 4.25
CA MET A 448 -10.89 11.14 3.27
C MET A 448 -11.16 12.05 2.05
N TYR A 449 -12.38 11.99 1.50
CA TYR A 449 -12.73 12.81 0.34
C TYR A 449 -12.86 14.30 0.69
N ALA A 450 -13.37 14.63 1.88
CA ALA A 450 -13.48 16.00 2.37
C ALA A 450 -12.12 16.71 2.48
N LEU A 451 -11.04 16.00 2.85
CA LEU A 451 -9.67 16.53 2.87
C LEU A 451 -9.24 17.09 1.49
N CYS A 452 -9.75 16.52 0.40
CA CYS A 452 -9.42 16.93 -0.95
C CYS A 452 -10.29 18.10 -1.45
N SER A 453 -11.44 18.39 -0.81
CA SER A 453 -12.23 19.63 -1.02
C SER A 453 -12.56 19.98 -2.49
N GLY A 454 -12.77 18.99 -3.36
CA GLY A 454 -13.07 19.17 -4.78
C GLY A 454 -14.34 18.45 -5.23
N ALA A 455 -14.85 18.84 -6.40
CA ALA A 455 -16.01 18.22 -7.03
C ALA A 455 -15.58 17.56 -8.34
N VAL A 456 -15.90 16.27 -8.50
CA VAL A 456 -15.43 15.43 -9.61
C VAL A 456 -15.68 16.05 -10.99
N ALA A 457 -16.82 16.72 -11.19
CA ALA A 457 -17.14 17.43 -12.43
C ALA A 457 -16.22 18.65 -12.66
N ALA A 458 -16.09 19.53 -11.67
CA ALA A 458 -15.22 20.71 -11.76
C ALA A 458 -13.73 20.33 -11.93
N ASP A 459 -13.32 19.19 -11.35
CA ASP A 459 -11.97 18.67 -11.52
C ASP A 459 -11.75 18.12 -12.95
N ALA A 460 -12.77 17.50 -13.56
CA ALA A 460 -12.71 17.08 -14.97
C ALA A 460 -12.59 18.30 -15.91
N ASP A 461 -13.39 19.34 -15.68
CA ASP A 461 -13.34 20.58 -16.47
C ASP A 461 -11.97 21.26 -16.34
N ALA A 462 -11.40 21.31 -15.12
CA ALA A 462 -10.08 21.87 -14.86
C ALA A 462 -8.94 21.05 -15.50
N ILE A 463 -9.05 19.72 -15.55
CA ILE A 463 -8.13 18.86 -16.29
C ILE A 463 -8.21 19.16 -17.78
N ALA A 464 -9.43 19.20 -18.34
CA ALA A 464 -9.64 19.47 -19.76
C ALA A 464 -9.07 20.84 -20.17
N ALA A 465 -9.25 21.87 -19.34
CA ALA A 465 -8.68 23.20 -19.52
C ALA A 465 -7.14 23.20 -19.43
N GLY A 466 -6.56 22.45 -18.49
CA GLY A 466 -5.11 22.30 -18.36
C GLY A 466 -4.44 21.83 -19.65
N PHE A 467 -5.06 20.86 -20.34
CA PHE A 467 -4.56 20.32 -21.62
C PHE A 467 -4.75 21.24 -22.84
N VAL A 468 -5.50 22.34 -22.75
CA VAL A 468 -5.71 23.30 -23.86
C VAL A 468 -4.61 24.39 -23.90
N THR A 469 -3.65 24.37 -22.97
CA THR A 469 -2.61 25.40 -22.85
C THR A 469 -1.55 25.29 -23.96
N SER A 470 -1.44 26.33 -24.80
CA SER A 470 -0.61 26.34 -26.01
C SER A 470 0.91 26.51 -25.78
N ALA A 471 1.32 26.94 -24.59
CA ALA A 471 2.73 27.14 -24.23
C ALA A 471 2.98 26.78 -22.75
N PRO A 472 2.99 25.49 -22.37
CA PRO A 472 3.23 25.07 -21.00
C PRO A 472 4.67 25.32 -20.55
N THR A 473 4.85 25.66 -19.28
CA THR A 473 6.17 25.66 -18.62
C THR A 473 6.70 24.24 -18.47
N ASP A 474 8.00 24.05 -18.20
CA ASP A 474 8.56 22.70 -17.98
C ASP A 474 7.88 21.96 -16.82
N THR A 475 7.54 22.68 -15.72
CA THR A 475 6.74 22.13 -14.60
C THR A 475 5.36 21.68 -15.07
N MET A 476 4.65 22.51 -15.82
CA MET A 476 3.31 22.17 -16.33
C MET A 476 3.38 21.00 -17.32
N LEU A 477 4.42 20.93 -18.15
CA LEU A 477 4.63 19.82 -19.08
C LEU A 477 4.90 18.50 -18.34
N PHE A 478 5.65 18.52 -17.24
CA PHE A 478 5.80 17.35 -16.35
C PHE A 478 4.45 16.94 -15.75
N GLU A 479 3.65 17.89 -15.25
CA GLU A 479 2.32 17.59 -14.72
C GLU A 479 1.40 17.01 -15.79
N MET A 480 1.38 17.55 -17.00
CA MET A 480 0.61 17.02 -18.14
C MET A 480 1.01 15.57 -18.46
N GLN A 481 2.31 15.25 -18.44
CA GLN A 481 2.81 13.89 -18.70
C GLN A 481 2.36 12.90 -17.63
N GLU A 482 2.52 13.24 -16.35
CA GLU A 482 2.13 12.36 -15.24
C GLU A 482 0.61 12.25 -15.09
N SER A 483 -0.14 13.34 -15.30
CA SER A 483 -1.61 13.31 -15.38
C SER A 483 -2.10 12.40 -16.50
N LEU A 484 -1.55 12.54 -17.71
CA LEU A 484 -1.95 11.72 -18.86
C LEU A 484 -1.62 10.23 -18.63
N ARG A 485 -0.44 9.93 -18.05
CA ARG A 485 -0.04 8.59 -17.63
C ARG A 485 -1.06 8.00 -16.65
N LEU A 486 -1.41 8.73 -15.58
CA LEU A 486 -2.38 8.28 -14.58
C LEU A 486 -3.78 8.08 -15.16
N LEU A 487 -4.29 9.01 -15.96
CA LEU A 487 -5.61 8.92 -16.59
C LEU A 487 -5.69 7.69 -17.51
N CYS A 488 -4.67 7.43 -18.33
CA CYS A 488 -4.61 6.25 -19.19
C CYS A 488 -4.51 4.95 -18.37
N LEU A 489 -3.70 4.89 -17.31
CA LEU A 489 -3.58 3.72 -16.43
C LEU A 489 -4.86 3.42 -15.63
N VAL A 490 -5.62 4.46 -15.26
CA VAL A 490 -6.78 4.31 -14.38
C VAL A 490 -8.09 4.10 -15.14
N HIS A 491 -8.28 4.75 -16.29
CA HIS A 491 -9.49 4.63 -17.10
C HIS A 491 -9.34 3.77 -18.36
N GLY A 492 -8.11 3.51 -18.81
CA GLY A 492 -7.82 2.96 -20.13
C GLY A 492 -7.82 4.04 -21.22
N TYR A 493 -6.99 3.89 -22.24
CA TYR A 493 -6.75 4.92 -23.26
C TYR A 493 -8.02 5.35 -24.00
N ALA A 494 -8.82 4.40 -24.51
CA ALA A 494 -10.05 4.71 -25.25
C ALA A 494 -11.05 5.54 -24.42
N LYS A 495 -11.22 5.18 -23.14
CA LYS A 495 -12.10 5.92 -22.22
C LYS A 495 -11.51 7.28 -21.84
N CYS A 496 -10.18 7.37 -21.67
CA CYS A 496 -9.49 8.64 -21.43
C CYS A 496 -9.72 9.63 -22.58
N MET A 497 -9.55 9.21 -23.84
CA MET A 497 -9.80 10.07 -25.00
C MET A 497 -11.28 10.49 -25.11
N GLN A 498 -12.21 9.57 -24.81
CA GLN A 498 -13.65 9.89 -24.80
C GLN A 498 -14.01 10.93 -23.72
N MET A 499 -13.39 10.85 -22.54
CA MET A 499 -13.68 11.73 -21.40
C MET A 499 -12.96 13.08 -21.49
N PHE A 500 -11.82 13.14 -22.17
CA PHE A 500 -11.02 14.35 -22.35
C PHE A 500 -10.69 14.58 -23.84
N PRO A 501 -11.64 15.03 -24.68
CA PRO A 501 -11.41 15.23 -26.11
C PRO A 501 -10.26 16.20 -26.43
N SER A 502 -10.04 17.22 -25.59
CA SER A 502 -8.91 18.15 -25.74
C SER A 502 -7.54 17.45 -25.70
N VAL A 503 -7.42 16.34 -24.98
CA VAL A 503 -6.20 15.50 -24.98
C VAL A 503 -6.05 14.79 -26.33
N GLN A 504 -7.13 14.29 -26.91
CA GLN A 504 -7.10 13.65 -28.23
C GLN A 504 -6.72 14.64 -29.33
N GLU A 505 -7.27 15.86 -29.27
CA GLU A 505 -6.92 16.96 -30.18
C GLU A 505 -5.45 17.36 -30.04
N LEU A 506 -4.97 17.60 -28.81
CA LEU A 506 -3.56 17.89 -28.55
C LEU A 506 -2.63 16.78 -29.04
N LEU A 507 -2.97 15.51 -28.83
CA LEU A 507 -2.19 14.37 -29.33
C LEU A 507 -2.24 14.25 -30.87
N ALA A 508 -3.22 14.83 -31.56
CA ALA A 508 -3.28 14.86 -33.02
C ALA A 508 -2.34 15.91 -33.64
N GLU A 509 -1.96 16.96 -32.90
CA GLU A 509 -1.02 17.98 -33.35
C GLU A 509 0.41 17.44 -33.52
N THR A 510 1.29 18.24 -34.15
CA THR A 510 2.73 17.98 -34.29
C THR A 510 3.55 19.13 -33.68
N THR A 511 3.35 19.38 -32.39
CA THR A 511 4.07 20.38 -31.59
C THR A 511 5.05 19.69 -30.63
N SER A 512 6.03 20.43 -30.10
CA SER A 512 6.99 19.89 -29.12
C SER A 512 6.33 19.32 -27.85
N VAL A 513 5.13 19.81 -27.52
CA VAL A 513 4.29 19.29 -26.42
C VAL A 513 3.62 17.98 -26.86
N SER A 514 2.92 17.97 -28.00
CA SER A 514 2.18 16.79 -28.46
C SER A 514 3.08 15.58 -28.67
N VAL A 515 4.26 15.74 -29.27
CA VAL A 515 5.19 14.62 -29.52
C VAL A 515 5.78 14.02 -28.22
N ARG A 516 5.96 14.82 -27.17
CA ARG A 516 6.35 14.31 -25.84
C ARG A 516 5.21 13.52 -25.20
N LEU A 517 3.99 14.05 -25.24
CA LEU A 517 2.80 13.38 -24.69
C LEU A 517 2.44 12.10 -25.46
N LEU A 518 2.64 12.07 -26.79
CA LEU A 518 2.53 10.86 -27.62
C LEU A 518 3.51 9.78 -27.15
N GLY A 519 4.78 10.14 -26.91
CA GLY A 519 5.77 9.20 -26.39
C GLY A 519 5.41 8.63 -25.01
N VAL A 520 4.96 9.48 -24.08
CA VAL A 520 4.50 9.05 -22.75
C VAL A 520 3.27 8.14 -22.85
N THR A 521 2.30 8.47 -23.71
CA THR A 521 1.07 7.67 -23.91
C THR A 521 1.40 6.31 -24.51
N ALA A 522 2.20 6.27 -25.59
CA ALA A 522 2.63 5.02 -26.23
C ALA A 522 3.42 4.12 -25.27
N ALA A 523 4.33 4.71 -24.48
CA ALA A 523 5.10 3.98 -23.49
C ALA A 523 4.20 3.42 -22.37
N THR A 524 3.20 4.18 -21.93
CA THR A 524 2.22 3.74 -20.92
C THR A 524 1.40 2.54 -21.42
N LEU A 525 0.93 2.59 -22.67
CA LEU A 525 0.15 1.52 -23.30
C LEU A 525 0.94 0.22 -23.50
N LEU A 526 2.24 0.31 -23.80
CA LEU A 526 3.12 -0.85 -24.01
C LEU A 526 3.59 -1.48 -22.69
N GLU A 527 3.72 -0.69 -21.62
CA GLU A 527 4.10 -1.18 -20.29
C GLU A 527 2.90 -1.80 -19.55
N HIS A 528 1.71 -1.21 -19.72
CA HIS A 528 0.49 -1.54 -18.98
C HIS A 528 -0.74 -1.62 -19.91
N PRO A 529 -0.81 -2.62 -20.82
CA PRO A 529 -1.99 -2.83 -21.64
C PRO A 529 -3.24 -3.06 -20.77
N CYS A 530 -4.34 -2.42 -21.13
CA CYS A 530 -5.64 -2.58 -20.48
C CYS A 530 -6.35 -3.85 -20.99
N ALA A 531 -7.67 -3.94 -20.79
CA ALA A 531 -8.44 -5.15 -21.09
C ALA A 531 -8.45 -5.58 -22.58
N ASP A 532 -8.04 -4.71 -23.50
CA ASP A 532 -7.85 -5.01 -24.93
C ASP A 532 -6.40 -4.68 -25.34
N GLU A 533 -5.49 -5.59 -24.98
CA GLU A 533 -4.05 -5.52 -25.24
C GLU A 533 -3.72 -5.31 -26.73
N ALA A 534 -4.54 -5.83 -27.64
CA ALA A 534 -4.33 -5.68 -29.09
C ALA A 534 -4.62 -4.25 -29.55
N THR A 535 -5.74 -3.65 -29.10
CA THR A 535 -6.09 -2.27 -29.44
C THR A 535 -5.10 -1.27 -28.84
N ASP A 536 -4.71 -1.43 -27.58
CA ASP A 536 -3.71 -0.56 -26.94
C ASP A 536 -2.33 -0.65 -27.62
N THR A 537 -1.88 -1.87 -27.96
CA THR A 537 -0.62 -2.08 -28.69
C THR A 537 -0.65 -1.43 -30.08
N ASN A 538 -1.78 -1.50 -30.79
CA ASN A 538 -1.91 -0.89 -32.11
C ASN A 538 -1.96 0.64 -32.02
N ALA A 539 -2.63 1.21 -31.01
CA ALA A 539 -2.61 2.64 -30.74
C ALA A 539 -1.19 3.13 -30.44
N ALA A 540 -0.45 2.44 -29.57
CA ALA A 540 0.94 2.76 -29.26
C ALA A 540 1.85 2.71 -30.49
N LYS A 541 1.73 1.69 -31.34
CA LYS A 541 2.46 1.61 -32.62
C LYS A 541 2.18 2.80 -33.52
N SER A 542 0.91 3.17 -33.71
CA SER A 542 0.52 4.33 -34.53
C SER A 542 1.09 5.65 -33.98
N MET A 543 1.17 5.81 -32.66
CA MET A 543 1.85 6.96 -32.04
C MET A 543 3.36 6.95 -32.33
N ILE A 544 4.03 5.80 -32.23
CA ILE A 544 5.47 5.66 -32.52
C ILE A 544 5.77 5.90 -34.00
N GLU A 545 4.93 5.42 -34.91
CA GLU A 545 4.99 5.68 -36.35
C GLU A 545 4.87 7.18 -36.70
N ARG A 546 4.26 7.99 -35.82
CA ARG A 546 4.26 9.47 -35.94
C ARG A 546 5.51 10.13 -35.37
N LEU A 547 6.17 9.53 -34.37
CA LEU A 547 7.42 10.06 -33.79
C LEU A 547 8.65 9.78 -34.67
N LEU A 548 8.71 8.61 -35.31
CA LEU A 548 9.85 8.17 -36.11
C LEU A 548 10.22 9.17 -37.25
N PRO A 549 9.28 9.63 -38.09
CA PRO A 549 9.59 10.60 -39.16
C PRO A 549 10.08 11.95 -38.61
N VAL A 550 9.59 12.39 -37.46
CA VAL A 550 9.99 13.67 -36.85
C VAL A 550 11.46 13.63 -36.43
N VAL A 551 11.90 12.56 -35.78
CA VAL A 551 13.32 12.40 -35.39
C VAL A 551 14.22 12.26 -36.62
N GLN A 552 13.77 11.52 -37.64
CA GLN A 552 14.55 11.27 -38.85
C GLN A 552 14.64 12.47 -39.81
N ASN A 553 13.65 13.36 -39.85
CA ASN A 553 13.62 14.49 -40.77
C ASN A 553 14.69 15.55 -40.43
N THR A 554 15.71 15.67 -41.28
CA THR A 554 16.79 16.65 -41.15
C THR A 554 16.35 18.11 -41.26
N HIS A 555 15.16 18.37 -41.80
CA HIS A 555 14.59 19.71 -41.98
C HIS A 555 13.56 20.10 -40.91
N CYS A 556 13.23 19.22 -39.97
CA CYS A 556 12.41 19.57 -38.81
C CYS A 556 13.16 20.47 -37.82
N ASP A 557 12.42 21.37 -37.17
CA ASP A 557 12.92 22.20 -36.06
C ASP A 557 13.68 21.36 -35.01
N PRO A 558 14.91 21.74 -34.62
CA PRO A 558 15.68 21.05 -33.60
C PRO A 558 14.93 20.81 -32.28
N HIS A 559 14.07 21.74 -31.83
CA HIS A 559 13.32 21.57 -30.58
C HIS A 559 12.25 20.48 -30.71
N LEU A 560 11.49 20.49 -31.82
CA LEU A 560 10.54 19.42 -32.17
C LEU A 560 11.22 18.06 -32.33
N ARG A 561 12.41 17.99 -32.97
CA ARG A 561 13.20 16.76 -33.10
C ARG A 561 13.65 16.22 -31.74
N ALA A 562 14.19 17.09 -30.88
CA ALA A 562 14.58 16.73 -29.52
C ALA A 562 13.38 16.26 -28.68
N ALA A 563 12.22 16.90 -28.84
CA ALA A 563 10.98 16.51 -28.17
C ALA A 563 10.49 15.11 -28.61
N ALA A 564 10.51 14.81 -29.90
CA ALA A 564 10.17 13.48 -30.41
C ALA A 564 11.19 12.41 -29.99
N ALA A 565 12.48 12.76 -29.90
CA ALA A 565 13.53 11.88 -29.39
C ALA A 565 13.35 11.55 -27.90
N VAL A 566 12.97 12.51 -27.05
CA VAL A 566 12.54 12.23 -25.66
C VAL A 566 11.36 11.25 -25.65
N GLY A 567 10.37 11.44 -26.53
CA GLY A 567 9.24 10.52 -26.66
C GLY A 567 9.65 9.08 -27.00
N LEU A 568 10.54 8.88 -27.98
CA LEU A 568 11.07 7.55 -28.31
C LEU A 568 11.94 6.95 -27.20
N LEU A 569 12.70 7.77 -26.47
CA LEU A 569 13.47 7.33 -25.30
C LEU A 569 12.58 6.88 -24.15
N GLU A 570 11.41 7.48 -23.98
CA GLU A 570 10.43 7.05 -22.98
C GLU A 570 9.88 5.66 -23.34
N VAL A 571 9.46 5.48 -24.59
CA VAL A 571 9.01 4.18 -25.13
C VAL A 571 10.09 3.11 -24.97
N ALA A 572 11.31 3.37 -25.45
CA ALA A 572 12.42 2.42 -25.38
C ALA A 572 12.79 2.05 -23.92
N SER A 573 12.56 2.94 -22.95
CA SER A 573 12.83 2.68 -21.53
C SER A 573 11.78 1.82 -20.82
N ARG A 574 10.57 1.67 -21.39
CA ARG A 574 9.42 0.97 -20.78
C ARG A 574 8.99 -0.30 -21.53
N VAL A 575 9.45 -0.49 -22.76
CA VAL A 575 9.20 -1.71 -23.55
C VAL A 575 9.98 -2.91 -22.98
N SER A 576 9.27 -4.00 -22.66
CA SER A 576 9.84 -5.21 -22.06
C SER A 576 10.76 -6.02 -22.99
N ALA A 577 10.56 -5.92 -24.31
CA ALA A 577 11.36 -6.63 -25.30
C ALA A 577 12.62 -5.83 -25.68
N LYS A 578 13.81 -6.26 -25.22
CA LYS A 578 15.10 -5.61 -25.53
C LYS A 578 15.35 -5.37 -27.03
N THR A 579 14.86 -6.25 -27.92
CA THR A 579 14.96 -6.08 -29.38
C THR A 579 14.16 -4.87 -29.87
N LEU A 580 12.90 -4.77 -29.46
CA LEU A 580 11.99 -3.69 -29.83
C LEU A 580 12.42 -2.35 -29.21
N ALA A 581 12.94 -2.38 -27.97
CA ALA A 581 13.55 -1.20 -27.36
C ALA A 581 14.77 -0.68 -28.15
N LYS A 582 15.61 -1.58 -28.68
CA LYS A 582 16.74 -1.21 -29.56
C LYS A 582 16.28 -0.67 -30.92
N GLU A 583 15.17 -1.19 -31.46
CA GLU A 583 14.55 -0.67 -32.70
C GLU A 583 14.10 0.79 -32.53
N TYR A 584 13.38 1.11 -31.45
CA TYR A 584 12.94 2.48 -31.17
C TYR A 584 14.06 3.44 -30.77
N LEU A 585 15.14 2.93 -30.17
CA LEU A 585 16.32 3.71 -29.81
C LEU A 585 17.23 4.03 -31.02
N SER A 586 17.28 3.14 -32.02
CA SER A 586 18.19 3.27 -33.17
C SER A 586 18.09 4.61 -33.93
N PRO A 587 16.90 5.14 -34.28
CA PRO A 587 16.76 6.46 -34.90
C PRO A 587 17.30 7.62 -34.05
N VAL A 588 17.17 7.53 -32.72
CA VAL A 588 17.69 8.54 -31.79
C VAL A 588 19.22 8.50 -31.77
N LEU A 589 19.82 7.30 -31.76
CA LEU A 589 21.27 7.13 -31.83
C LEU A 589 21.86 7.56 -33.17
N LEU A 590 21.19 7.27 -34.29
CA LEU A 590 21.59 7.72 -35.62
C LEU A 590 21.55 9.26 -35.73
N TRP A 591 20.49 9.89 -35.22
CA TRP A 591 20.41 11.35 -35.14
C TRP A 591 21.52 11.92 -34.25
N PHE A 592 21.66 11.44 -33.01
CA PHE A 592 22.67 11.92 -32.07
C PHE A 592 24.10 11.74 -32.62
N GLY A 593 24.40 10.59 -33.23
CA GLY A 593 25.69 10.31 -33.86
C GLY A 593 25.99 11.13 -35.12
N SER A 594 24.96 11.71 -35.77
CA SER A 594 25.13 12.63 -36.91
C SER A 594 25.56 14.05 -36.50
N LEU A 595 25.43 14.39 -35.21
CA LEU A 595 25.80 15.69 -34.66
C LEU A 595 27.30 15.74 -34.34
N SER A 596 27.91 16.92 -34.45
CA SER A 596 29.28 17.13 -33.98
C SER A 596 29.36 17.03 -32.45
N PRO A 597 30.52 16.66 -31.86
CA PRO A 597 30.65 16.55 -30.40
C PRO A 597 30.23 17.82 -29.62
N PRO A 598 30.52 19.06 -30.08
CA PRO A 598 29.97 20.26 -29.43
C PRO A 598 28.44 20.35 -29.51
N ALA A 599 27.82 19.95 -30.62
CA ALA A 599 26.37 19.94 -30.77
C ALA A 599 25.68 18.83 -29.96
N GLN A 600 26.36 17.71 -29.73
CA GLN A 600 25.92 16.67 -28.80
C GLN A 600 25.91 17.19 -27.35
N LEU A 601 26.97 17.88 -26.93
CA LEU A 601 27.09 18.45 -25.59
C LEU A 601 26.16 19.65 -25.34
N ALA A 602 25.76 20.36 -26.40
CA ALA A 602 24.79 21.46 -26.34
C ALA A 602 23.32 21.00 -26.19
N MET A 603 23.04 19.70 -26.19
CA MET A 603 21.69 19.17 -26.00
C MET A 603 21.17 19.36 -24.56
N PRO A 604 19.84 19.42 -24.34
CA PRO A 604 19.26 19.52 -23.01
C PRO A 604 19.75 18.40 -22.08
N SER A 605 20.19 18.76 -20.87
CA SER A 605 20.74 17.81 -19.88
C SER A 605 19.79 16.66 -19.55
N GLY A 606 18.47 16.91 -19.54
CA GLY A 606 17.44 15.88 -19.39
C GLY A 606 17.41 14.85 -20.53
N LEU A 607 17.59 15.28 -21.78
CA LEU A 607 17.72 14.37 -22.94
C LEU A 607 18.96 13.51 -22.78
N LEU A 608 20.12 14.12 -22.49
CA LEU A 608 21.40 13.41 -22.34
C LEU A 608 21.34 12.38 -21.20
N ARG A 609 20.77 12.76 -20.05
CA ARG A 609 20.57 11.87 -18.89
C ARG A 609 19.65 10.70 -19.24
N LYS A 610 18.49 10.93 -19.87
CA LYS A 610 17.56 9.87 -20.29
C LYS A 610 18.22 8.96 -21.34
N LEU A 611 18.92 9.52 -22.32
CA LEU A 611 19.66 8.76 -23.34
C LEU A 611 20.70 7.84 -22.72
N GLN A 612 21.54 8.37 -21.82
CA GLN A 612 22.53 7.58 -21.09
C GLN A 612 21.88 6.46 -20.28
N THR A 613 20.81 6.76 -19.51
CA THR A 613 20.10 5.75 -18.69
C THR A 613 19.48 4.65 -19.55
N THR A 614 18.83 5.00 -20.67
CA THR A 614 18.20 4.02 -21.59
C THR A 614 19.25 3.20 -22.36
N VAL A 615 20.41 3.77 -22.70
CA VAL A 615 21.51 3.00 -23.32
C VAL A 615 22.12 2.02 -22.32
N VAL A 616 22.41 2.47 -21.10
CA VAL A 616 23.02 1.63 -20.04
C VAL A 616 22.10 0.48 -19.62
N SER A 617 20.77 0.65 -19.63
CA SER A 617 19.82 -0.44 -19.32
C SER A 617 19.61 -1.45 -20.45
N LEU A 618 19.98 -1.10 -21.69
CA LEU A 618 19.81 -1.94 -22.89
C LEU A 618 21.09 -2.59 -23.41
N ALA A 619 22.25 -2.19 -22.86
CA ALA A 619 23.47 -3.00 -22.86
C ALA A 619 23.19 -4.42 -22.31
#